data_AF-A0A3D5PX64-F1
#
_entry.id   AF-A0A3D5PX64-F1
#
_cell.length_a   1.000
_cell.length_b   1.000
_cell.length_c   1.000
_cell.angle_alpha   90.00
_cell.angle_beta   90.00
_cell.angle_gamma   90.00
#
_symmetry.space_group_name_H-M   'P 1'
#
loop_
_entity.id
_entity.type
_entity.pdbx_description
1 polymer ?
#
loop_
_entity_poly.entity_id
_entity_poly.type
_entity_poly.pdbx_seq_one_letter_code
_entity_poly.pdbx_strand_id
1 'polypeptide(L)' 'MGQIIFKIWYIIAILPFIMFLEGDEKLADYLKKKEIYAHWDVFHSLIVFLIILAFFLWLNGAR' A
#
# COMPACT_ATOMS: atom_id res chain seq x y z
N MET A 1 20.01 1.07 -22.42
CA MET A 1 19.25 -0.04 -21.77
C MET A 1 19.09 0.13 -20.26
N GLY A 2 20.14 0.51 -19.50
CA GLY A 2 20.04 0.68 -18.04
C GLY A 2 18.99 1.68 -17.53
N GLN A 3 18.75 2.78 -18.25
CA GLN A 3 17.72 3.78 -17.88
C GLN A 3 16.28 3.23 -17.97
N ILE A 4 16.03 2.29 -18.90
CA ILE A 4 14.71 1.64 -19.04
C ILE A 4 14.49 0.68 -17.87
N ILE A 5 15.51 -0.10 -17.52
CA ILE A 5 15.46 -1.01 -16.36
C ILE A 5 15.25 -0.22 -15.07
N PHE A 6 15.97 0.90 -14.90
CA PHE A 6 15.81 1.77 -13.73
C PHE A 6 14.40 2.38 -13.63
N LYS A 7 13.82 2.84 -14.74
CA LYS A 7 12.43 3.33 -14.76
C LYS A 7 11.42 2.25 -14.39
N ILE A 8 11.57 1.05 -14.95
CA ILE A 8 10.69 -0.08 -14.65
C ILE A 8 10.79 -0.46 -13.18
N TRP A 9 12.01 -0.52 -12.63
CA TRP A 9 12.23 -0.81 -11.22
C TRP A 9 11.64 0.27 -10.31
N TYR A 10 11.83 1.54 -10.65
CA TYR A 10 11.22 2.66 -9.93
C TYR A 10 9.69 2.58 -9.92
N ILE A 11 9.07 2.26 -11.06
CA ILE A 11 7.61 2.10 -11.13
C ILE A 11 7.16 0.91 -10.28
N ILE A 12 7.83 -0.23 -10.34
CA ILE A 12 7.45 -1.41 -9.55
C ILE A 12 7.67 -1.16 -8.05
N ALA A 13 8.74 -0.46 -7.67
CA ALA A 13 9.11 -0.27 -6.28
C ALA A 13 8.40 0.91 -5.62
N ILE A 14 8.10 2.01 -6.31
CA ILE A 14 7.61 3.26 -5.70
C ILE A 14 6.14 3.53 -6.00
N LEU A 15 5.66 3.17 -7.19
CA LEU A 15 4.26 3.37 -7.56
C LEU A 15 3.28 2.70 -6.58
N PRO A 16 3.55 1.49 -6.04
CA PRO A 16 2.65 0.88 -5.05
C PRO A 16 2.56 1.71 -3.76
N PHE A 17 3.66 2.31 -3.32
CA PHE A 17 3.66 3.17 -2.13
C PHE A 17 2.94 4.50 -2.38
N ILE A 18 3.09 5.09 -3.58
CA ILE A 18 2.34 6.30 -3.95
C ILE A 18 0.85 6.01 -4.03
N MET A 19 0.44 4.93 -4.71
CA MET A 19 -0.96 4.50 -4.76
C MET A 19 -1.52 4.17 -3.39
N PHE A 20 -0.68 3.64 -2.52
CA PHE A 20 -1.04 3.33 -1.15
C PHE A 20 -1.25 4.59 -0.29
N LEU A 21 -0.39 5.61 -0.43
CA LEU A 21 -0.56 6.90 0.26
C LEU A 21 -1.80 7.66 -0.23
N GLU A 22 -2.03 7.77 -1.54
CA GLU A 22 -3.25 8.39 -2.06
C GLU A 22 -4.51 7.57 -1.77
N GLY A 23 -4.38 6.24 -1.75
CA GLY A 23 -5.45 5.33 -1.39
C GLY A 23 -5.82 5.44 0.09
N ASP A 24 -4.84 5.65 0.96
CA ASP A 24 -5.01 5.83 2.40
C ASP A 24 -5.86 7.06 2.71
N GLU A 25 -5.56 8.22 2.12
CA GLU A 25 -6.36 9.43 2.34
C GLU A 25 -7.82 9.25 1.92
N LYS A 26 -8.07 8.64 0.75
CA LYS A 26 -9.42 8.36 0.27
C LYS A 26 -10.15 7.33 1.14
N LEU A 27 -9.43 6.32 1.65
CA LEU A 27 -9.98 5.30 2.54
C LEU A 27 -10.33 5.91 3.91
N ALA A 28 -9.44 6.74 4.46
CA ALA A 28 -9.65 7.47 5.70
C ALA A 28 -10.88 8.38 5.61
N ASP A 29 -11.01 9.14 4.53
CA ASP A 29 -12.18 9.98 4.26
C ASP A 29 -13.47 9.17 4.14
N TYR A 30 -13.42 8.02 3.47
CA TYR A 30 -14.56 7.11 3.36
C TYR A 30 -14.97 6.53 4.72
N LEU A 31 -14.01 6.07 5.52
CA LEU A 31 -14.25 5.50 6.85
C LEU A 31 -14.79 6.54 7.82
N LYS A 32 -14.27 7.77 7.75
CA LYS A 32 -14.77 8.92 8.51
C LYS A 32 -16.20 9.27 8.11
N LYS A 33 -16.52 9.29 6.81
CA LYS A 33 -17.87 9.52 6.29
C LYS A 33 -18.88 8.47 6.74
N LYS A 34 -18.42 7.24 6.97
CA LYS A 34 -19.26 6.12 7.41
C LYS A 34 -19.36 5.99 8.93
N GLU A 35 -18.71 6.86 9.69
CA GLU A 35 -18.60 6.78 11.17
C GLU A 35 -18.01 5.44 11.66
N ILE A 36 -17.33 4.70 10.77
CA ILE A 36 -16.78 3.38 11.09
C ILE A 36 -15.47 3.54 11.86
N TYR A 37 -14.68 4.57 11.52
CA TYR A 37 -13.38 4.84 12.14
C TYR A 37 -13.12 6.34 12.23
N ALA A 38 -13.02 6.85 13.46
CA ALA A 38 -12.79 8.28 13.71
C ALA A 38 -11.31 8.69 13.55
N HIS A 39 -10.39 7.74 13.66
CA HIS A 39 -8.94 7.98 13.59
C HIS A 39 -8.27 6.87 12.76
N TRP A 40 -8.45 6.94 11.44
CA TRP A 40 -7.65 6.17 10.51
C TRP A 40 -6.39 6.98 10.20
N ASP A 41 -5.22 6.42 10.50
CA ASP A 41 -3.92 7.08 10.38
C ASP A 41 -2.99 6.23 9.51
N VAL A 42 -1.95 6.86 8.94
CA VAL A 42 -0.99 6.25 7.99
C VAL A 42 -0.40 4.96 8.55
N PHE A 43 -0.22 4.88 9.87
CA PHE A 43 0.27 3.69 10.57
C PHE A 43 -0.68 2.49 10.48
N HIS A 44 -1.99 2.71 10.56
CA HIS A 44 -3.00 1.65 10.42
C HIS A 44 -3.01 1.11 8.99
N SER A 45 -2.95 2.00 8.00
CA SER A 45 -2.79 1.57 6.62
C SER A 45 -1.51 0.78 6.44
N LEU A 46 -0.38 1.22 7.00
CA LEU A 46 0.91 0.55 6.82
C LEU A 46 0.82 -0.90 7.32
N ILE A 47 0.17 -1.11 8.46
CA ILE A 47 -0.11 -2.45 9.01
C ILE A 47 -0.96 -3.28 8.04
N VAL A 48 -2.05 -2.73 7.50
CA VAL A 48 -2.91 -3.44 6.55
C VAL A 48 -2.13 -3.84 5.29
N PHE A 49 -1.30 -2.94 4.77
CA PHE A 49 -0.44 -3.23 3.63
C PHE A 49 0.59 -4.32 3.94
N LEU A 50 1.24 -4.28 5.10
CA LEU A 50 2.18 -5.32 5.52
C LEU A 50 1.50 -6.68 5.68
N ILE A 51 0.26 -6.73 6.18
CA ILE A 51 -0.52 -7.97 6.27
C ILE A 51 -0.83 -8.52 4.87
N ILE A 52 -1.28 -7.66 3.94
CA ILE A 52 -1.55 -8.05 2.55
C ILE A 52 -0.27 -8.55 1.88
N LEU A 53 0.84 -7.83 2.06
CA LEU A 53 2.14 -8.22 1.50
C LEU A 53 2.63 -9.55 2.08
N ALA A 54 2.52 -9.73 3.40
CA ALA A 54 2.86 -10.99 4.06
C ALA A 54 1.99 -12.15 3.54
N PHE A 55 0.69 -11.92 3.33
CA PHE A 55 -0.21 -12.91 2.74
C PHE A 55 0.22 -13.30 1.32
N PHE A 56 0.60 -12.34 0.48
CA PHE A 56 1.11 -12.63 -0.87
C PHE A 56 2.46 -13.37 -0.85
N LEU A 57 3.36 -13.02 0.08
CA LEU A 57 4.63 -13.72 0.26
C LEU A 57 4.42 -15.16 0.73
N TRP A 58 3.49 -15.37 1.66
CA TRP A 58 3.09 -16.68 2.16
C TRP A 58 2.54 -17.56 1.04
N LEU A 59 1.66 -17.03 0.19
CA LEU A 59 1.07 -17.76 -0.93
C LEU A 59 2.09 -18.12 -2.02
N ASN A 60 3.10 -17.27 -2.25
CA ASN A 60 4.17 -17.53 -3.21
C ASN A 60 5.25 -18.50 -2.69
N GLY A 61 5.03 -19.15 -1.55
CA GLY A 61 5.90 -20.22 -1.06
C GLY A 61 7.20 -19.72 -0.43
N ALA A 62 7.28 -18.45 -0.04
CA ALA A 62 8.30 -17.99 0.90
C ALA A 62 7.95 -18.55 2.28
N ARG A 63 8.34 -19.80 2.52
CA ARG A 63 8.25 -20.44 3.83
C ARG A 63 9.41 -20.02 4.70
#